data_AF-A0A1Q7TFD4-F1
#
_entry.id   AF-A0A1Q7TFD4-F1
#
_cell.length_a   1.000
_cell.length_b   1.000
_cell.length_c   1.000
_cell.angle_alpha   90.00
_cell.angle_beta   90.00
_cell.angle_gamma   90.00
#
_symmetry.space_group_name_H-M   'P 1'
#
loop_
_entity.id
_entity.type
_entity.pdbx_description
1 polymer ?
#
loop_
_entity_poly.entity_id
_entity_poly.type
_entity_poly.pdbx_seq_one_letter_code
_entity_poly.pdbx_strand_id
1 'polypeptide(L)'
;MRLITWIALVLTAAGCGESTGPLSDLSGLRSSLAPVHTVFASPLVRSLGIFRFSGPLPAPVAGGPLISDSFRGKTLAFSCASQHYAVTADSGAPATGVRVVLYQRAPDGSIACPAAAIGQLDLFDVSAPGTMAVRGVATGPGGGAALVDYAISHNVADTQGVANATGFVSDGQQRLDFQVTGAPGSDFHSPSATMQLDDSAAHLHAVLHHAGQMGVDTYSDDLDLSVQHAAGSAELKGSVGWFNTFRSWDEIVSLNEVPFAKVGGSVVPEGEGPTITPIGGPLFLTGEQRQVLLDFVGAPDSIRAGLAGLLGAGARLVWIAL
;
A
#
# COMPACT_ATOMS: atom_id res chain seq x y z
N MET A 1 -51.86 53.25 -40.98
CA MET A 1 -52.33 51.95 -40.46
C MET A 1 -51.45 50.84 -41.00
N ARG A 2 -50.54 50.32 -40.16
CA ARG A 2 -50.10 48.92 -39.98
C ARG A 2 -48.66 48.94 -39.44
N LEU A 3 -48.57 48.56 -38.17
CA LEU A 3 -47.37 48.50 -37.33
C LEU A 3 -46.37 47.48 -37.87
N ILE A 4 -45.08 47.85 -37.81
CA ILE A 4 -43.93 46.98 -37.97
C ILE A 4 -43.62 46.39 -36.59
N THR A 5 -43.90 45.12 -36.40
CA THR A 5 -43.64 44.39 -35.15
C THR A 5 -42.21 43.87 -35.18
N TRP A 6 -41.34 44.45 -34.37
CA TRP A 6 -40.00 43.93 -34.08
C TRP A 6 -40.13 42.75 -33.10
N ILE A 7 -39.66 41.57 -33.50
CA ILE A 7 -39.50 40.41 -32.61
C ILE A 7 -38.15 40.59 -31.91
N ALA A 8 -38.19 41.01 -30.64
CA ALA A 8 -37.04 40.95 -29.75
C ALA A 8 -36.89 39.50 -29.26
N LEU A 9 -35.87 38.81 -29.75
CA LEU A 9 -35.46 37.50 -29.26
C LEU A 9 -34.82 37.68 -27.88
N VAL A 10 -35.57 37.39 -26.81
CA VAL A 10 -35.03 37.33 -25.46
C VAL A 10 -34.23 36.03 -25.34
N LEU A 11 -32.91 36.13 -25.40
CA LEU A 11 -32.03 35.06 -24.92
C LEU A 11 -32.24 34.94 -23.42
N THR A 12 -32.99 33.92 -23.00
CA THR A 12 -32.95 33.45 -21.62
C THR A 12 -31.60 32.78 -21.42
N ALA A 13 -30.66 33.51 -20.80
CA ALA A 13 -29.52 32.90 -20.14
C ALA A 13 -30.08 31.98 -19.05
N ALA A 14 -30.15 30.69 -19.33
CA ALA A 14 -30.20 29.69 -18.29
C ALA A 14 -28.92 29.89 -17.50
N GLY A 15 -29.04 30.45 -16.30
CA GLY A 15 -27.94 30.52 -15.36
C GLY A 15 -27.39 29.12 -15.20
N CYS A 16 -26.17 28.91 -15.68
CA CYS A 16 -25.34 27.82 -15.20
C CYS A 16 -25.37 27.94 -13.68
N GLY A 17 -25.97 26.97 -13.00
CA GLY A 17 -25.70 26.79 -11.59
C GLY A 17 -24.19 26.74 -11.45
N GLU A 18 -23.63 27.67 -10.68
CA GLU A 18 -22.25 27.60 -10.25
C GLU A 18 -22.08 26.22 -9.61
N SER A 19 -21.46 25.30 -10.37
CA SER A 19 -20.91 24.09 -9.81
C SER A 19 -19.97 24.58 -8.72
N THR A 20 -20.34 24.32 -7.47
CA THR A 20 -19.47 24.52 -6.31
C THR A 20 -18.17 23.82 -6.64
N GLY A 21 -17.14 24.60 -6.96
CA GLY A 21 -15.94 24.10 -7.63
C GLY A 21 -15.23 22.99 -6.85
N PRO A 22 -14.23 22.35 -7.49
CA PRO A 22 -13.52 21.14 -7.01
C PRO A 22 -12.86 21.28 -5.62
N LEU A 23 -12.83 22.47 -5.03
CA LEU A 23 -12.23 22.78 -3.73
C LEU A 23 -13.02 22.26 -2.52
N SER A 24 -14.33 22.00 -2.67
CA SER A 24 -15.16 21.42 -1.58
C SER A 24 -14.96 19.90 -1.41
N ASP A 25 -14.33 19.26 -2.39
CA ASP A 25 -14.21 17.80 -2.53
C ASP A 25 -13.02 17.18 -1.76
N LEU A 26 -12.00 17.98 -1.45
CA LEU A 26 -10.78 17.50 -0.77
C LEU A 26 -11.03 16.94 0.64
N SER A 27 -12.07 17.41 1.32
CA SER A 27 -12.45 16.87 2.63
C SER A 27 -12.88 15.40 2.55
N GLY A 28 -13.59 15.03 1.48
CA GLY A 28 -13.99 13.65 1.19
C GLY A 28 -12.76 12.76 0.97
N LEU A 29 -11.81 13.22 0.15
CA LEU A 29 -10.56 12.50 -0.12
C LEU A 29 -9.77 12.18 1.17
N ARG A 30 -9.63 13.18 2.06
CA ARG A 30 -8.95 13.00 3.35
C ARG A 30 -9.63 11.95 4.21
N SER A 31 -10.96 12.05 4.35
CA SER A 31 -11.76 11.09 5.11
C SER A 31 -11.68 9.68 4.53
N SER A 32 -11.57 9.55 3.21
CA SER A 32 -11.48 8.27 2.51
C SER A 32 -10.10 7.61 2.63
N LEU A 33 -9.01 8.37 2.72
CA LEU A 33 -7.67 7.81 2.94
C LEU A 33 -7.30 7.58 4.40
N ALA A 34 -7.97 8.25 5.34
CA ALA A 34 -7.69 8.07 6.77
C ALA A 34 -7.78 6.61 7.26
N PRO A 35 -8.74 5.77 6.80
CA PRO A 35 -8.76 4.35 7.11
C PRO A 35 -7.51 3.60 6.65
N VAL A 36 -7.03 3.89 5.44
CA VAL A 36 -5.82 3.27 4.87
C VAL A 36 -4.62 3.52 5.78
N HIS A 37 -4.41 4.77 6.17
CA HIS A 37 -3.33 5.14 7.07
C HIS A 37 -3.49 4.51 8.46
N THR A 38 -4.70 4.50 9.01
CA THR A 38 -4.97 3.95 10.35
C THR A 38 -4.68 2.46 10.41
N VAL A 39 -5.18 1.69 9.44
CA VAL A 39 -5.00 0.23 9.39
C VAL A 39 -3.53 -0.15 9.23
N PHE A 40 -2.80 0.49 8.29
CA PHE A 40 -1.37 0.24 8.12
C PHE A 40 -0.51 0.77 9.29
N ALA A 41 -0.99 1.78 10.01
CA ALA A 41 -0.32 2.27 11.21
C ALA A 41 -0.55 1.40 12.45
N SER A 42 -1.47 0.43 12.41
CA SER A 42 -1.76 -0.43 13.56
C SER A 42 -0.50 -1.18 14.04
N PRO A 43 -0.31 -1.36 15.36
CA PRO A 43 0.89 -1.99 15.89
C PRO A 43 1.19 -3.38 15.32
N LEU A 44 0.14 -4.18 15.10
CA LEU A 44 0.26 -5.52 14.54
C LEU A 44 0.76 -5.49 13.08
N VAL A 45 0.19 -4.63 12.24
CA VAL A 45 0.62 -4.49 10.83
C VAL A 45 2.04 -3.94 10.75
N ARG A 46 2.37 -2.96 11.59
CA ARG A 46 3.75 -2.45 11.68
C ARG A 46 4.76 -3.52 12.10
N SER A 47 4.35 -4.48 12.95
CA SER A 47 5.19 -5.60 13.38
C SER A 47 5.49 -6.55 12.23
N LEU A 48 4.50 -6.86 11.39
CA LEU A 48 4.69 -7.67 10.17
C LEU A 48 5.73 -7.05 9.24
N GLY A 49 5.78 -5.72 9.17
CA GLY A 49 6.75 -4.98 8.36
C GLY A 49 8.22 -5.27 8.65
N ILE A 50 8.57 -5.85 9.80
CA ILE A 50 9.95 -6.28 10.08
C ILE A 50 10.44 -7.33 9.08
N PHE A 51 9.52 -8.16 8.58
CA PHE A 51 9.84 -9.28 7.70
C PHE A 51 10.13 -8.87 6.27
N ARG A 52 9.92 -7.59 5.93
CA ARG A 52 10.36 -7.02 4.64
C ARG A 52 11.88 -7.17 4.48
N PHE A 53 12.66 -6.86 5.51
CA PHE A 53 14.13 -6.78 5.43
C PHE A 53 14.82 -8.07 5.88
N SER A 54 14.28 -8.75 6.89
CA SER A 54 14.77 -10.04 7.37
C SER A 54 13.60 -10.97 7.66
N GLY A 55 13.51 -12.08 6.91
CA GLY A 55 12.47 -13.08 7.13
C GLY A 55 12.68 -13.83 8.45
N PRO A 56 11.61 -14.30 9.11
CA PRO A 56 11.73 -15.18 10.27
C PRO A 56 12.20 -16.58 9.87
N LEU A 57 12.17 -16.88 8.57
CA LEU A 57 12.53 -18.15 7.96
C LEU A 57 13.61 -17.92 6.90
N PRO A 58 14.52 -18.88 6.70
CA PRO A 58 15.41 -18.86 5.55
C PRO A 58 14.59 -18.98 4.26
N ALA A 59 15.09 -18.37 3.18
CA ALA A 59 14.50 -18.54 1.86
C ALA A 59 14.52 -20.03 1.45
N PRO A 60 13.44 -20.54 0.81
CA PRO A 60 13.43 -21.92 0.37
C PRO A 60 14.49 -22.15 -0.71
N VAL A 61 15.07 -23.35 -0.71
CA VAL A 61 15.98 -23.81 -1.75
C VAL A 61 15.17 -24.26 -2.97
N ALA A 62 15.72 -24.07 -4.18
CA ALA A 62 15.04 -24.46 -5.41
C ALA A 62 14.64 -25.94 -5.40
N GLY A 63 13.36 -26.21 -5.65
CA GLY A 63 12.79 -27.57 -5.64
C GLY A 63 12.51 -28.17 -4.26
N GLY A 64 12.79 -27.44 -3.18
CA GLY A 64 12.46 -27.83 -1.81
C GLY A 64 11.07 -27.36 -1.35
N PRO A 65 10.59 -27.80 -0.17
CA PRO A 65 9.36 -27.28 0.42
C PRO A 65 9.50 -25.80 0.76
N LEU A 66 8.40 -25.03 0.67
CA LEU A 66 8.39 -23.61 1.05
C LEU A 66 8.73 -23.41 2.52
N ILE A 67 8.14 -24.25 3.37
CA ILE A 67 8.45 -24.31 4.80
C ILE A 67 9.18 -25.62 5.07
N SER A 68 10.47 -25.52 5.42
CA SER A 68 11.30 -26.66 5.78
C SER A 68 10.71 -27.45 6.96
N ASP A 69 10.88 -28.77 6.94
CA ASP A 69 10.37 -29.67 7.97
C ASP A 69 10.86 -29.33 9.38
N SER A 70 12.03 -28.69 9.50
CA SER A 70 12.56 -28.20 10.78
C SER A 70 11.69 -27.13 11.44
N PHE A 71 10.82 -26.45 10.68
CA PHE A 71 9.94 -25.38 11.16
C PHE A 71 8.45 -25.77 11.19
N ARG A 72 8.09 -26.90 10.56
CA ARG A 72 6.69 -27.34 10.51
C ARG A 72 6.16 -27.68 11.90
N GLY A 73 5.02 -27.10 12.26
CA GLY A 73 4.42 -27.24 13.59
C GLY A 73 5.23 -26.57 14.71
N LYS A 74 6.15 -25.65 14.37
CA LYS A 74 6.96 -24.91 15.36
C LYS A 74 6.50 -23.48 15.54
N THR A 75 6.78 -22.96 16.73
CA THR A 75 6.62 -21.55 17.07
C THR A 75 7.99 -20.89 17.12
N LEU A 76 8.14 -19.73 16.48
CA LEU A 76 9.31 -18.89 16.55
C LEU A 76 9.00 -17.66 17.41
N ALA A 77 9.86 -17.38 18.38
CA ALA A 77 9.78 -16.22 19.26
C ALA A 77 11.09 -15.43 19.20
N PHE A 78 11.00 -14.10 19.38
CA PHE A 78 12.17 -13.24 19.38
C PHE A 78 12.88 -13.30 20.73
N SER A 79 14.20 -13.50 20.70
CA SER A 79 15.05 -13.50 21.89
C SER A 79 15.79 -12.17 22.01
N CYS A 80 15.51 -11.40 23.06
CA CYS A 80 16.24 -10.16 23.35
C CYS A 80 17.73 -10.38 23.65
N ALA A 81 18.11 -11.59 24.11
CA ALA A 81 19.51 -11.91 24.40
C ALA A 81 20.33 -12.13 23.13
N SER A 82 19.73 -12.73 22.11
CA SER A 82 20.41 -13.11 20.87
C SER A 82 20.00 -12.29 19.66
N GLN A 83 19.03 -11.39 19.82
CA GLN A 83 18.50 -10.46 18.82
C GLN A 83 18.02 -11.16 17.53
N HIS A 84 17.48 -12.37 17.66
CA HIS A 84 16.90 -13.12 16.54
C HIS A 84 15.72 -14.00 16.97
N TYR A 85 14.93 -14.41 15.98
CA TYR A 85 13.87 -15.40 16.15
C TYR A 85 14.44 -16.80 16.31
N ALA A 86 14.00 -17.52 17.33
CA ALA A 86 14.39 -18.90 17.59
C ALA A 86 13.15 -19.77 17.84
N VAL A 87 13.27 -21.07 17.54
CA VAL A 87 12.22 -22.05 17.82
C VAL A 87 12.04 -22.19 19.33
N THR A 88 10.78 -22.16 19.78
CA THR A 88 10.40 -22.37 21.18
C THR A 88 9.75 -23.74 21.37
N ALA A 89 9.49 -24.07 22.64
CA ALA A 89 8.71 -25.26 23.02
C ALA A 89 7.18 -25.01 22.96
N ASP A 90 6.74 -23.83 22.53
CA ASP A 90 5.32 -23.46 22.53
C ASP A 90 4.54 -24.30 21.51
N SER A 91 3.47 -24.93 21.99
CA SER A 91 2.56 -25.74 21.18
C SER A 91 1.50 -24.89 20.47
N GLY A 92 0.84 -25.48 19.47
CA GLY A 92 -0.34 -24.89 18.82
C GLY A 92 -0.07 -24.21 17.47
N ALA A 93 1.19 -24.24 17.00
CA ALA A 93 1.52 -23.86 15.63
C ALA A 93 0.91 -24.85 14.61
N PRO A 94 0.58 -24.40 13.38
CA PRO A 94 -0.01 -25.27 12.36
C PRO A 94 0.89 -26.44 11.96
N ALA A 95 0.33 -27.64 11.85
CA ALA A 95 1.10 -28.85 11.54
C ALA A 95 1.88 -28.77 10.20
N THR A 96 1.29 -28.13 9.18
CA THR A 96 1.89 -27.94 7.85
C THR A 96 2.52 -26.55 7.69
N GLY A 97 2.55 -25.77 8.76
CA GLY A 97 2.96 -24.38 8.73
C GLY A 97 3.88 -24.05 9.89
N VAL A 98 4.04 -22.76 10.15
CA VAL A 98 4.89 -22.25 11.21
C VAL A 98 4.28 -21.01 11.83
N ARG A 99 4.38 -20.91 13.15
CA ARG A 99 3.92 -19.75 13.91
C ARG A 99 5.09 -18.82 14.21
N VAL A 100 4.89 -17.53 14.05
CA VAL A 100 5.86 -16.48 14.41
C VAL A 100 5.18 -15.52 15.37
N VAL A 101 5.74 -15.34 16.57
CA VAL A 101 5.21 -14.39 17.55
C VAL A 101 5.52 -12.96 17.09
N LEU A 102 4.53 -12.07 17.14
CA LEU A 102 4.68 -10.67 16.74
C LEU A 102 4.92 -9.79 17.96
N TYR A 103 5.80 -8.80 17.83
CA TYR A 103 6.23 -7.94 18.94
C TYR A 103 6.07 -6.46 18.61
N GLN A 104 5.92 -5.65 19.68
CA GLN A 104 5.94 -4.20 19.56
C GLN A 104 7.30 -3.72 18.99
N ARG A 105 7.24 -2.76 18.07
CA ARG A 105 8.44 -2.14 17.49
C ARG A 105 8.85 -0.89 18.24
N ALA A 106 10.17 -0.68 18.33
CA ALA A 106 10.79 0.55 18.79
C ALA A 106 10.74 1.64 17.68
N PRO A 107 10.99 2.92 17.99
CA PRO A 107 10.97 4.01 17.01
C PRO A 107 11.96 3.84 15.84
N ASP A 108 13.08 3.17 16.08
CA ASP A 108 14.07 2.81 15.06
C ASP A 108 13.63 1.63 14.18
N GLY A 109 12.49 1.02 14.49
CA GLY A 109 11.91 -0.08 13.76
C GLY A 109 12.38 -1.47 14.18
N SER A 110 13.25 -1.59 15.18
CA SER A 110 13.64 -2.88 15.77
C SER A 110 12.54 -3.44 16.68
N ILE A 111 12.66 -4.68 17.15
CA ILE A 111 11.80 -5.21 18.21
C ILE A 111 12.24 -4.61 19.55
N ALA A 112 11.31 -3.96 20.27
CA ALA A 112 11.62 -3.35 21.55
C ALA A 112 11.97 -4.43 22.59
N CYS A 113 12.98 -4.17 23.43
CA CYS A 113 13.36 -5.05 24.55
C CYS A 113 13.12 -4.33 25.90
N PRO A 114 12.43 -4.95 26.88
CA PRO A 114 11.90 -6.32 26.88
C PRO A 114 10.76 -6.53 25.87
N ALA A 115 10.80 -7.66 25.16
CA ALA A 115 9.90 -7.95 24.05
C ALA A 115 8.47 -8.22 24.55
N ALA A 116 7.55 -7.33 24.17
CA ALA A 116 6.12 -7.46 24.45
C ALA A 116 5.41 -8.06 23.23
N ALA A 117 4.87 -9.27 23.40
CA ALA A 117 4.11 -9.94 22.35
C ALA A 117 2.76 -9.23 22.13
N ILE A 118 2.46 -8.93 20.87
CA ILE A 118 1.23 -8.23 20.46
C ILE A 118 0.36 -9.07 19.50
N GLY A 119 0.79 -10.29 19.19
CA GLY A 119 0.06 -11.18 18.30
C GLY A 119 0.92 -12.33 17.81
N GLN A 120 0.42 -13.01 16.80
CA GLN A 120 1.10 -14.12 16.14
C GLN A 120 0.73 -14.14 14.66
N LEU A 121 1.66 -14.56 13.81
CA LEU A 121 1.49 -14.83 12.40
C LEU A 121 1.68 -16.33 12.16
N ASP A 122 0.66 -16.98 11.62
CA ASP A 122 0.72 -18.35 11.13
C ASP A 122 0.93 -18.33 9.60
N LEU A 123 2.01 -18.94 9.15
CA LEU A 123 2.31 -19.14 7.72
C LEU A 123 2.05 -20.60 7.36
N PHE A 124 1.24 -20.82 6.34
CA PHE A 124 0.86 -22.14 5.86
C PHE A 124 1.42 -22.35 4.46
N ASP A 125 2.10 -23.48 4.24
CA ASP A 125 2.41 -23.96 2.90
C ASP A 125 1.11 -24.52 2.29
N VAL A 126 0.60 -23.83 1.26
CA VAL A 126 -0.61 -24.19 0.53
C VAL A 126 -0.30 -24.45 -0.94
N SER A 127 0.95 -24.81 -1.24
CA SER A 127 1.42 -25.10 -2.58
C SER A 127 0.66 -26.28 -3.22
N ALA A 128 0.54 -26.22 -4.53
CA ALA A 128 -0.06 -27.27 -5.36
C ALA A 128 0.91 -27.64 -6.51
N PRO A 129 0.72 -28.77 -7.21
CA PRO A 129 1.53 -29.08 -8.38
C PRO A 129 1.51 -27.93 -9.40
N GLY A 130 2.67 -27.36 -9.71
CA GLY A 130 2.81 -26.22 -10.62
C GLY A 130 2.56 -24.84 -10.00
N THR A 131 2.30 -24.74 -8.69
CA THR A 131 2.04 -23.45 -8.02
C THR A 131 2.70 -23.41 -6.66
N MET A 132 3.56 -22.41 -6.44
CA MET A 132 4.07 -22.07 -5.11
C MET A 132 3.08 -21.13 -4.45
N ALA A 133 2.60 -21.48 -3.25
CA ALA A 133 1.63 -20.64 -2.56
C ALA A 133 1.76 -20.70 -1.02
N VAL A 134 1.58 -19.54 -0.40
CA VAL A 134 1.58 -19.37 1.06
C VAL A 134 0.32 -18.66 1.48
N ARG A 135 -0.31 -19.14 2.56
CA ARG A 135 -1.33 -18.38 3.28
C ARG A 135 -0.74 -17.82 4.57
N GLY A 136 -0.94 -16.53 4.83
CA GLY A 136 -0.55 -15.88 6.07
C GLY A 136 -1.78 -15.46 6.87
N VAL A 137 -1.84 -15.81 8.15
CA VAL A 137 -2.94 -15.43 9.05
C VAL A 137 -2.34 -14.81 10.31
N ALA A 138 -2.67 -13.55 10.60
CA ALA A 138 -2.24 -12.92 11.84
C ALA A 138 -3.41 -12.65 12.79
N THR A 139 -3.21 -12.91 14.08
CA THR A 139 -4.18 -12.67 15.15
C THR A 139 -3.57 -11.83 16.26
N GLY A 140 -4.41 -11.10 16.99
CA GLY A 140 -3.99 -10.38 18.19
C GLY A 140 -3.60 -11.30 19.37
N PRO A 141 -3.27 -10.72 20.54
CA PRO A 141 -2.87 -11.47 21.72
C PRO A 141 -3.97 -12.44 22.18
N GLY A 142 -3.59 -13.65 22.58
CA GLY A 142 -4.54 -14.67 23.06
C GLY A 142 -5.27 -15.47 21.97
N GLY A 143 -5.05 -15.15 20.69
CA GLY A 143 -5.78 -15.78 19.59
C GLY A 143 -7.20 -15.23 19.43
N GLY A 144 -7.81 -15.42 18.27
CA GLY A 144 -9.14 -14.89 17.99
C GLY A 144 -9.39 -14.72 16.49
N ALA A 145 -10.24 -13.75 16.14
CA ALA A 145 -10.48 -13.39 14.75
C ALA A 145 -9.18 -12.94 14.08
N ALA A 146 -9.02 -13.33 12.81
CA ALA A 146 -7.90 -12.89 12.00
C ALA A 146 -7.98 -11.36 11.80
N LEU A 147 -6.88 -10.69 12.11
CA LEU A 147 -6.67 -9.29 11.78
C LEU A 147 -5.97 -9.17 10.42
N VAL A 148 -5.31 -10.23 9.98
CA VAL A 148 -4.76 -10.37 8.63
C VAL A 148 -5.06 -11.79 8.16
N ASP A 149 -5.52 -11.92 6.91
CA ASP A 149 -5.61 -13.20 6.23
C ASP A 149 -5.34 -12.95 4.75
N TYR A 150 -4.31 -13.59 4.21
CA TYR A 150 -3.94 -13.44 2.81
C TYR A 150 -3.40 -14.73 2.22
N ALA A 151 -3.49 -14.83 0.90
CA ALA A 151 -2.80 -15.83 0.10
C ALA A 151 -1.89 -15.15 -0.91
N ILE A 152 -0.66 -15.63 -1.03
CA ILE A 152 0.30 -15.25 -2.07
C ILE A 152 0.58 -16.48 -2.92
N SER A 153 0.61 -16.32 -4.24
CA SER A 153 0.85 -17.42 -5.17
C SER A 153 1.65 -16.99 -6.39
N HIS A 154 2.40 -17.95 -6.94
CA HIS A 154 3.18 -17.82 -8.15
C HIS A 154 3.11 -19.13 -8.95
N ASN A 155 2.87 -19.03 -10.25
CA ASN A 155 2.90 -20.17 -11.16
C ASN A 155 4.34 -20.46 -11.55
N VAL A 156 4.87 -21.64 -11.24
CA VAL A 156 6.29 -21.97 -11.49
C VAL A 156 6.64 -22.06 -12.97
N ALA A 157 5.64 -22.21 -13.85
CA ALA A 157 5.82 -22.21 -15.29
C ALA A 157 5.74 -20.81 -15.91
N ASP A 158 5.36 -19.79 -15.13
CA ASP A 158 5.31 -18.42 -15.62
C ASP A 158 6.73 -17.86 -15.78
N THR A 159 7.12 -17.64 -17.03
CA THR A 159 8.44 -17.09 -17.38
C THR A 159 8.56 -15.60 -17.06
N GLN A 160 7.43 -14.91 -16.88
CA GLN A 160 7.41 -13.49 -16.47
C GLN A 160 7.54 -13.33 -14.96
N GLY A 161 7.43 -14.42 -14.19
CA GLY A 161 7.55 -14.38 -12.74
C GLY A 161 6.42 -13.60 -12.05
N VAL A 162 5.23 -13.56 -12.63
CA VAL A 162 4.10 -12.79 -12.08
C VAL A 162 3.56 -13.50 -10.84
N ALA A 163 3.40 -12.72 -9.78
CA ALA A 163 2.79 -13.22 -8.56
C ALA A 163 1.56 -12.43 -8.17
N ASN A 164 0.67 -13.12 -7.47
CA ASN A 164 -0.60 -12.57 -7.02
C ASN A 164 -0.73 -12.74 -5.52
N ALA A 165 -1.17 -11.68 -4.85
CA ALA A 165 -1.58 -11.69 -3.45
C ALA A 165 -3.01 -11.17 -3.33
N THR A 166 -3.83 -11.85 -2.53
CA THR A 166 -5.19 -11.39 -2.21
C THR A 166 -5.45 -11.64 -0.74
N GLY A 167 -6.21 -10.76 -0.10
CA GLY A 167 -6.52 -10.91 1.31
C GLY A 167 -7.15 -9.68 1.92
N PHE A 168 -7.10 -9.63 3.25
CA PHE A 168 -7.51 -8.46 4.00
C PHE A 168 -6.56 -8.16 5.15
N VAL A 169 -6.62 -6.92 5.61
CA VAL A 169 -5.96 -6.42 6.81
C VAL A 169 -6.94 -5.56 7.62
N SER A 170 -6.88 -5.66 8.94
CA SER A 170 -7.75 -4.95 9.86
C SER A 170 -6.99 -4.53 11.12
N ASP A 171 -7.38 -3.38 11.67
CA ASP A 171 -6.95 -2.92 13.00
C ASP A 171 -7.92 -3.36 14.12
N GLY A 172 -8.92 -4.20 13.79
CA GLY A 172 -9.99 -4.62 14.68
C GLY A 172 -11.24 -3.73 14.67
N GLN A 173 -11.20 -2.60 13.96
CA GLN A 173 -12.34 -1.69 13.75
C GLN A 173 -12.64 -1.51 12.26
N GLN A 174 -11.61 -1.24 11.47
CA GLN A 174 -11.65 -1.06 10.03
C GLN A 174 -10.98 -2.24 9.34
N ARG A 175 -11.45 -2.56 8.13
CA ARG A 175 -10.93 -3.63 7.28
C ARG A 175 -10.67 -3.07 5.90
N LEU A 176 -9.49 -3.38 5.37
CA LEU A 176 -9.13 -3.18 3.99
C LEU A 176 -8.98 -4.54 3.33
N ASP A 177 -9.74 -4.75 2.28
CA ASP A 177 -9.51 -5.84 1.35
C ASP A 177 -8.47 -5.39 0.32
N PHE A 178 -7.62 -6.31 -0.15
CA PHE A 178 -6.57 -5.98 -1.09
C PHE A 178 -6.36 -7.07 -2.13
N GLN A 179 -5.92 -6.62 -3.30
CA GLN A 179 -5.40 -7.47 -4.37
C GLN A 179 -4.13 -6.85 -4.92
N VAL A 180 -3.08 -7.65 -5.05
CA VAL A 180 -1.79 -7.23 -5.58
C VAL A 180 -1.37 -8.20 -6.67
N THR A 181 -0.96 -7.66 -7.80
CA THR A 181 -0.28 -8.40 -8.86
C THR A 181 1.06 -7.72 -9.10
N GLY A 182 2.17 -8.46 -8.95
CA GLY A 182 3.52 -7.93 -9.09
C GLY A 182 4.35 -8.74 -10.09
N ALA A 183 5.27 -8.07 -10.77
CA ALA A 183 6.22 -8.67 -11.70
C ALA A 183 7.62 -8.02 -11.55
N PRO A 184 8.71 -8.77 -11.73
CA PRO A 184 10.08 -8.27 -11.62
C PRO A 184 10.48 -7.24 -12.70
N GLY A 185 9.67 -7.10 -13.76
CA GLY A 185 9.93 -6.24 -14.93
C GLY A 185 10.75 -6.90 -16.03
N SER A 186 10.88 -6.22 -17.17
CA SER A 186 11.65 -6.70 -18.32
C SER A 186 13.16 -6.52 -18.16
N ASP A 187 13.59 -5.58 -17.32
CA ASP A 187 15.00 -5.28 -17.03
C ASP A 187 15.36 -5.63 -15.59
N PHE A 188 16.66 -5.85 -15.34
CA PHE A 188 17.16 -6.06 -13.99
C PHE A 188 16.82 -4.83 -13.12
N HIS A 189 16.17 -5.06 -11.97
CA HIS A 189 15.69 -4.02 -11.05
C HIS A 189 14.55 -3.12 -11.56
N SER A 190 13.63 -3.65 -12.37
CA SER A 190 12.46 -2.90 -12.86
C SER A 190 11.10 -3.39 -12.32
N PRO A 191 10.88 -3.48 -11.00
CA PRO A 191 9.64 -4.06 -10.47
C PRO A 191 8.43 -3.24 -10.90
N SER A 192 7.37 -3.93 -11.33
CA SER A 192 6.06 -3.32 -11.57
C SER A 192 5.01 -4.04 -10.74
N ALA A 193 4.04 -3.29 -10.24
CA ALA A 193 2.91 -3.89 -9.56
C ALA A 193 1.64 -3.07 -9.75
N THR A 194 0.52 -3.78 -9.67
CA THR A 194 -0.81 -3.23 -9.50
C THR A 194 -1.30 -3.62 -8.12
N MET A 195 -1.71 -2.64 -7.33
CA MET A 195 -2.23 -2.81 -5.98
C MET A 195 -3.63 -2.21 -5.92
N GLN A 196 -4.59 -2.99 -5.41
CA GLN A 196 -5.96 -2.56 -5.19
C GLN A 196 -6.25 -2.62 -3.70
N LEU A 197 -6.94 -1.60 -3.19
CA LEU A 197 -7.43 -1.52 -1.81
C LEU A 197 -8.91 -1.15 -1.81
N ASP A 198 -9.70 -1.90 -1.05
CA ASP A 198 -11.13 -1.69 -0.90
C ASP A 198 -11.50 -1.54 0.57
N ASP A 199 -12.24 -0.48 0.90
CA ASP A 199 -13.00 -0.36 2.16
C ASP A 199 -14.47 -0.22 1.81
N SER A 200 -15.17 -1.34 1.84
CA SER A 200 -16.61 -1.39 1.52
C SER A 200 -17.47 -0.55 2.47
N ALA A 201 -17.05 -0.37 3.73
CA ALA A 201 -17.78 0.43 4.71
C ALA A 201 -17.59 1.94 4.47
N ALA A 202 -16.41 2.34 3.99
CA ALA A 202 -16.12 3.72 3.61
C ALA A 202 -16.43 4.04 2.13
N HIS A 203 -16.91 3.06 1.36
CA HIS A 203 -17.07 3.14 -0.10
C HIS A 203 -15.78 3.60 -0.81
N LEU A 204 -14.63 3.17 -0.30
CA LEU A 204 -13.32 3.46 -0.87
C LEU A 204 -12.91 2.34 -1.82
N HIS A 205 -12.46 2.72 -3.01
CA HIS A 205 -11.71 1.85 -3.92
C HIS A 205 -10.47 2.61 -4.39
N ALA A 206 -9.28 2.07 -4.16
CA ALA A 206 -8.02 2.65 -4.62
C ALA A 206 -7.25 1.66 -5.48
N VAL A 207 -6.76 2.12 -6.63
CA VAL A 207 -5.89 1.34 -7.52
C VAL A 207 -4.61 2.11 -7.74
N LEU A 208 -3.49 1.50 -7.38
CA LEU A 208 -2.15 1.99 -7.62
C LEU A 208 -1.47 1.10 -8.65
N HIS A 209 -1.10 1.67 -9.78
CA HIS A 209 -0.12 1.10 -10.69
C HIS A 209 1.21 1.80 -10.45
N HIS A 210 2.27 1.01 -10.36
CA HIS A 210 3.62 1.56 -10.33
C HIS A 210 4.59 0.73 -11.15
N ALA A 211 5.59 1.40 -11.71
CA ALA A 211 6.66 0.78 -12.48
C ALA A 211 7.98 1.45 -12.08
N GLY A 212 8.68 0.79 -11.18
CA GLY A 212 9.94 1.27 -10.63
C GLY A 212 11.12 0.86 -11.50
N GLN A 213 12.16 1.67 -11.51
CA GLN A 213 13.49 1.33 -12.04
C GLN A 213 14.53 1.70 -10.98
N MET A 214 15.30 0.71 -10.52
CA MET A 214 16.35 0.92 -9.53
C MET A 214 17.74 0.90 -10.17
N GLY A 215 18.54 1.91 -9.86
CA GLY A 215 19.99 1.92 -10.03
C GLY A 215 20.69 1.73 -8.68
N VAL A 216 22.01 1.92 -8.64
CA VAL A 216 22.80 1.78 -7.41
C VAL A 216 22.38 2.79 -6.35
N ASP A 217 22.20 4.06 -6.75
CA ASP A 217 21.80 5.17 -5.88
C ASP A 217 20.67 6.01 -6.49
N THR A 218 19.88 5.39 -7.37
CA THR A 218 18.77 6.04 -8.06
C THR A 218 17.55 5.16 -8.05
N TYR A 219 16.39 5.79 -7.99
CA TYR A 219 15.09 5.15 -8.17
C TYR A 219 14.24 6.08 -9.02
N SER A 220 13.56 5.55 -10.01
CA SER A 220 12.51 6.25 -10.75
C SER A 220 11.26 5.40 -10.72
N ASP A 221 10.09 6.03 -10.68
CA ASP A 221 8.82 5.34 -10.62
C ASP A 221 7.78 6.11 -11.41
N ASP A 222 7.11 5.42 -12.33
CA ASP A 222 5.89 5.93 -12.93
C ASP A 222 4.72 5.50 -12.06
N LEU A 223 3.92 6.47 -11.61
CA LEU A 223 2.80 6.28 -10.70
C LEU A 223 1.48 6.63 -11.38
N ASP A 224 0.49 5.78 -11.14
CA ASP A 224 -0.91 6.04 -11.44
C ASP A 224 -1.76 5.54 -10.25
N LEU A 225 -2.15 6.46 -9.38
CA LEU A 225 -3.05 6.21 -8.27
C LEU A 225 -4.43 6.78 -8.62
N SER A 226 -5.44 5.92 -8.68
CA SER A 226 -6.84 6.32 -8.75
C SER A 226 -7.54 5.97 -7.43
N VAL A 227 -8.37 6.88 -6.93
CA VAL A 227 -9.19 6.70 -5.73
C VAL A 227 -10.62 7.08 -6.06
N GLN A 228 -11.53 6.14 -5.89
CA GLN A 228 -12.97 6.37 -5.91
C GLN A 228 -13.52 6.36 -4.49
N HIS A 229 -14.36 7.34 -4.19
CA HIS A 229 -15.04 7.45 -2.90
C HIS A 229 -16.46 8.00 -3.06
N ALA A 230 -17.22 8.00 -1.97
CA ALA A 230 -18.64 8.40 -1.98
C ALA A 230 -18.90 9.84 -2.52
N ALA A 231 -17.92 10.73 -2.47
CA ALA A 231 -18.05 12.12 -2.89
C ALA A 231 -17.48 12.41 -4.28
N GLY A 232 -16.70 11.50 -4.87
CA GLY A 232 -16.04 11.74 -6.15
C GLY A 232 -14.88 10.78 -6.43
N SER A 233 -14.04 11.18 -7.38
CA SER A 233 -12.78 10.51 -7.67
C SER A 233 -11.59 11.46 -7.58
N ALA A 234 -10.45 10.93 -7.16
CA ALA A 234 -9.16 11.61 -7.18
C ALA A 234 -8.15 10.75 -7.90
N GLU A 235 -7.24 11.39 -8.64
CA GLU A 235 -6.20 10.70 -9.39
C GLU A 235 -4.87 11.43 -9.22
N LEU A 236 -3.79 10.68 -9.06
CA LEU A 236 -2.42 11.16 -9.06
C LEU A 236 -1.65 10.40 -10.14
N LYS A 237 -1.16 11.12 -11.14
CA LYS A 237 -0.40 10.56 -12.26
C LYS A 237 0.90 11.29 -12.49
N GLY A 238 1.96 10.55 -12.73
CA GLY A 238 3.24 11.14 -13.14
C GLY A 238 4.42 10.29 -12.73
N SER A 239 5.57 10.94 -12.57
CA SER A 239 6.80 10.27 -12.20
C SER A 239 7.36 10.83 -10.90
N VAL A 240 7.89 9.94 -10.07
CA VAL A 240 8.70 10.30 -8.90
C VAL A 240 10.07 9.69 -9.02
N GLY A 241 11.06 10.41 -8.52
CA GLY A 241 12.45 9.99 -8.54
C GLY A 241 13.12 10.19 -7.20
N TRP A 242 14.07 9.34 -6.91
CA TRP A 242 15.01 9.49 -5.81
C TRP A 242 16.43 9.31 -6.35
N PHE A 243 17.34 10.14 -5.88
CA PHE A 243 18.76 9.94 -6.09
C PHE A 243 19.53 10.46 -4.88
N ASN A 244 20.35 9.61 -4.25
CA ASN A 244 21.07 9.91 -3.02
C ASN A 244 20.17 10.44 -1.89
N THR A 245 20.22 11.73 -1.56
CA THR A 245 19.40 12.36 -0.51
C THR A 245 18.37 13.31 -1.10
N PHE A 246 18.13 13.22 -2.41
CA PHE A 246 17.25 14.09 -3.16
C PHE A 246 16.08 13.33 -3.75
N ARG A 247 14.95 14.02 -3.83
CA ARG A 247 13.73 13.54 -4.47
C ARG A 247 13.32 14.48 -5.60
N SER A 248 12.61 13.93 -6.56
CA SER A 248 11.99 14.67 -7.65
C SER A 248 10.56 14.19 -7.85
N TRP A 249 9.68 15.12 -8.24
CA TRP A 249 8.28 14.87 -8.53
C TRP A 249 7.90 15.61 -9.79
N ASP A 250 7.20 14.93 -10.68
CA ASP A 250 6.53 15.51 -11.83
C ASP A 250 5.18 14.83 -12.00
N GLU A 251 4.19 15.27 -11.21
CA GLU A 251 2.89 14.62 -11.12
C GLU A 251 1.74 15.62 -11.29
N ILE A 252 0.56 15.11 -11.59
CA ILE A 252 -0.68 15.87 -11.71
C ILE A 252 -1.71 15.21 -10.80
N VAL A 253 -2.33 16.02 -9.95
CA VAL A 253 -3.51 15.65 -9.19
C VAL A 253 -4.74 16.10 -9.97
N SER A 254 -5.65 15.17 -10.23
CA SER A 254 -6.96 15.42 -10.83
C SER A 254 -8.07 15.08 -9.84
N LEU A 255 -9.14 15.88 -9.83
CA LEU A 255 -10.36 15.62 -9.07
C LEU A 255 -11.52 15.52 -10.05
N ASN A 256 -12.28 14.43 -10.00
CA ASN A 256 -13.37 14.13 -10.93
C ASN A 256 -12.94 14.33 -12.40
N GLU A 257 -11.78 13.78 -12.76
CA GLU A 257 -11.16 13.86 -14.10
C GLU A 257 -10.69 15.27 -14.51
N VAL A 258 -10.76 16.26 -13.63
CA VAL A 258 -10.30 17.63 -13.91
C VAL A 258 -8.96 17.88 -13.23
N PRO A 259 -7.89 18.25 -13.97
CA PRO A 259 -6.61 18.62 -13.38
C PRO A 259 -6.78 19.75 -12.37
N PHE A 260 -6.32 19.50 -11.15
CA PHE A 260 -6.54 20.36 -9.99
C PHE A 260 -5.24 20.98 -9.47
N ALA A 261 -4.16 20.19 -9.41
CA ALA A 261 -2.87 20.69 -8.96
C ALA A 261 -1.71 20.00 -9.68
N LYS A 262 -0.63 20.76 -9.91
CA LYS A 262 0.67 20.24 -10.32
C LYS A 262 1.52 19.99 -9.09
N VAL A 263 2.07 18.79 -8.99
CA VAL A 263 3.07 18.42 -7.98
C VAL A 263 4.42 18.47 -8.68
N GLY A 264 5.34 19.25 -8.12
CA GLY A 264 6.61 19.51 -8.74
C GLY A 264 7.73 19.60 -7.72
N GLY A 265 8.91 19.20 -8.14
CA GLY A 265 10.15 19.39 -7.38
C GLY A 265 11.26 18.70 -8.12
N SER A 266 12.39 19.36 -8.32
CA SER A 266 13.57 18.74 -8.91
C SER A 266 14.72 18.90 -7.95
N VAL A 267 15.38 17.80 -7.61
CA VAL A 267 16.55 17.80 -6.72
C VAL A 267 16.22 18.40 -5.35
N VAL A 268 15.08 18.01 -4.78
CA VAL A 268 14.62 18.51 -3.48
C VAL A 268 15.19 17.65 -2.36
N PRO A 269 15.79 18.23 -1.30
CA PRO A 269 16.24 17.46 -0.15
C PRO A 269 15.11 16.62 0.46
N GLU A 270 15.41 15.40 0.89
CA GLU A 270 14.39 14.44 1.35
C GLU A 270 13.48 14.95 2.50
N GLY A 271 13.94 15.93 3.27
CA GLY A 271 13.16 16.55 4.36
C GLY A 271 12.22 17.69 3.96
N GLU A 272 12.25 18.18 2.71
CA GLU A 272 11.54 19.42 2.32
C GLU A 272 10.21 19.17 1.60
N GLY A 273 10.03 18.00 0.98
CA GLY A 273 8.79 17.61 0.29
C GLY A 273 8.51 18.38 -1.02
N PRO A 274 7.48 17.99 -1.79
CA PRO A 274 7.19 18.61 -3.08
C PRO A 274 6.56 20.00 -2.97
N THR A 275 6.65 20.76 -4.05
CA THR A 275 5.84 21.96 -4.28
C THR A 275 4.50 21.56 -4.91
N ILE A 276 3.41 22.19 -4.50
CA ILE A 276 2.07 21.95 -5.03
C ILE A 276 1.52 23.27 -5.55
N THR A 277 1.23 23.33 -6.85
CA THR A 277 0.73 24.53 -7.53
C THR A 277 -0.68 24.27 -8.06
N PRO A 278 -1.70 25.06 -7.68
CA PRO A 278 -3.06 24.89 -8.19
C PRO A 278 -3.13 25.12 -9.70
N ILE A 279 -3.99 24.37 -10.39
CA ILE A 279 -4.28 24.49 -11.83
C ILE A 279 -5.71 25.02 -11.98
N GLY A 280 -5.90 26.06 -12.81
CA GLY A 280 -7.23 26.54 -13.19
C GLY A 280 -8.10 27.11 -12.06
N GLY A 281 -7.54 27.32 -10.87
CA GLY A 281 -8.23 27.77 -9.65
C GLY A 281 -7.59 29.01 -8.99
N PRO A 282 -7.78 29.20 -7.67
CA PRO A 282 -7.16 30.32 -6.95
C PRO A 282 -5.64 30.26 -7.02
N LEU A 283 -4.97 31.42 -6.97
CA LEU A 283 -3.50 31.52 -7.03
C LEU A 283 -2.79 30.76 -5.89
N PHE A 284 -3.50 30.48 -4.78
CA PHE A 284 -2.96 29.83 -3.60
C PHE A 284 -3.95 28.82 -3.03
N LEU A 285 -3.41 27.70 -2.53
CA LEU A 285 -4.13 26.73 -1.73
C LEU A 285 -4.20 27.20 -0.28
N THR A 286 -5.29 26.88 0.43
CA THR A 286 -5.31 27.04 1.88
C THR A 286 -4.34 26.05 2.53
N GLY A 287 -3.93 26.30 3.78
CA GLY A 287 -3.06 25.38 4.53
C GLY A 287 -3.65 23.97 4.65
N GLU A 288 -4.96 23.86 4.85
CA GLU A 288 -5.67 22.59 4.91
C GLU A 288 -5.68 21.86 3.56
N GLN A 289 -6.00 22.56 2.47
CA GLN A 289 -5.99 21.98 1.13
C GLN A 289 -4.61 21.47 0.75
N ARG A 290 -3.57 22.25 1.05
CA ARG A 290 -2.20 21.84 0.83
C ARG A 290 -1.85 20.57 1.61
N GLN A 291 -2.26 20.46 2.87
CA GLN A 291 -2.01 19.27 3.67
C GLN A 291 -2.70 18.03 3.09
N VAL A 292 -3.98 18.14 2.69
CA VAL A 292 -4.70 17.02 2.08
C VAL A 292 -4.02 16.53 0.81
N LEU A 293 -3.57 17.46 -0.04
CA LEU A 293 -2.85 17.10 -1.26
C LEU A 293 -1.49 16.47 -0.97
N LEU A 294 -0.77 16.93 0.06
CA LEU A 294 0.47 16.29 0.49
C LEU A 294 0.22 14.87 1.01
N ASP A 295 -0.84 14.67 1.78
CA ASP A 295 -1.25 13.33 2.26
C ASP A 295 -1.60 12.42 1.06
N PHE A 296 -2.32 12.94 0.06
CA PHE A 296 -2.65 12.21 -1.17
C PHE A 296 -1.40 11.87 -2.01
N VAL A 297 -0.48 12.81 -2.18
CA VAL A 297 0.82 12.60 -2.86
C VAL A 297 1.70 11.60 -2.12
N GLY A 298 1.60 11.53 -0.78
CA GLY A 298 2.29 10.53 0.04
C GLY A 298 1.59 9.16 0.11
N ALA A 299 0.38 9.03 -0.43
CA ALA A 299 -0.41 7.79 -0.36
C ALA A 299 0.24 6.62 -1.11
N PRO A 300 0.82 6.77 -2.33
CA PRO A 300 1.49 5.68 -3.02
C PRO A 300 2.61 5.02 -2.19
N ASP A 301 3.48 5.84 -1.58
CA ASP A 301 4.56 5.37 -0.70
C ASP A 301 4.00 4.61 0.51
N SER A 302 2.93 5.14 1.11
CA SER A 302 2.27 4.54 2.26
C SER A 302 1.60 3.20 1.93
N ILE A 303 0.90 3.11 0.81
CA ILE A 303 0.22 1.89 0.32
C ILE A 303 1.26 0.81 0.01
N ARG A 304 2.29 1.15 -0.78
CA ARG A 304 3.37 0.21 -1.13
C ARG A 304 4.13 -0.25 0.11
N ALA A 305 4.50 0.66 1.01
CA ALA A 305 5.20 0.29 2.24
C ALA A 305 4.34 -0.59 3.15
N GLY A 306 3.05 -0.28 3.28
CA GLY A 306 2.07 -1.05 4.05
C GLY A 306 1.91 -2.47 3.51
N LEU A 307 1.63 -2.62 2.22
CA LEU A 307 1.44 -3.92 1.58
C LEU A 307 2.73 -4.76 1.54
N ALA A 308 3.87 -4.16 1.19
CA ALA A 308 5.15 -4.87 1.23
C ALA A 308 5.53 -5.33 2.65
N GLY A 309 5.17 -4.53 3.67
CA GLY A 309 5.34 -4.93 5.06
C GLY A 309 4.43 -6.08 5.47
N LEU A 310 3.14 -5.99 5.11
CA LEU A 310 2.11 -7.00 5.38
C LEU A 310 2.46 -8.36 4.75
N LEU A 311 2.88 -8.33 3.49
CA LEU A 311 3.13 -9.52 2.67
C LEU A 311 4.57 -10.03 2.78
N GLY A 312 5.49 -9.25 3.37
CA GLY A 312 6.93 -9.50 3.31
C GLY A 312 7.35 -10.90 3.75
N ALA A 313 6.73 -11.46 4.80
CA ALA A 313 7.04 -12.82 5.26
C ALA A 313 6.69 -13.89 4.21
N GLY A 314 5.49 -13.81 3.61
CA GLY A 314 5.05 -14.76 2.57
C GLY A 314 5.76 -14.52 1.23
N ALA A 315 5.97 -13.26 0.84
CA ALA A 315 6.63 -12.90 -0.41
C ALA A 315 8.06 -13.43 -0.50
N ARG A 316 8.79 -13.44 0.63
CA ARG A 316 10.14 -14.04 0.70
C ARG A 316 10.15 -15.56 0.54
N LEU A 317 9.08 -16.24 0.94
CA LEU A 317 8.95 -17.69 0.72
C LEU A 317 8.65 -17.99 -0.74
N VAL A 318 7.84 -17.18 -1.40
CA VAL A 318 7.47 -17.39 -2.81
C VAL A 318 8.45 -16.71 -3.78
N TRP A 319 9.50 -16.04 -3.27
CA TRP A 319 10.53 -15.32 -4.04
C TRP A 319 9.99 -14.19 -4.92
N ILE A 320 9.09 -13.39 -4.36
CA ILE A 320 8.44 -12.31 -5.09
C ILE A 320 9.03 -10.96 -4.67
N ALA A 321 9.38 -10.14 -5.65
CA ALA A 321 9.65 -8.72 -5.43
C ALA A 321 8.31 -7.97 -5.27
N LEU A 322 8.11 -7.36 -4.09
CA LEU A 322 7.00 -6.46 -3.76
C LEU A 322 7.54 -5.08 -3.36
#